data_AF-A0A699SHJ0-F1
#
_entry.id   AF-A0A699SHJ0-F1
#
_cell.length_a   1.000
_cell.length_b   1.000
_cell.length_c   1.000
_cell.angle_alpha   90.00
_cell.angle_beta   90.00
_cell.angle_gamma   90.00
#
_symmetry.space_group_name_H-M   'P 1'
#
loop_
_entity.id
_entity.type
_entity.pdbx_description
1 polymer ?
#
loop_
_entity_poly.entity_id
_entity_poly.type
_entity_poly.pdbx_seq_one_letter_code
_entity_poly.pdbx_strand_id
1 'polypeptide(L)'
;RLSIISCTKTEKYVKKGFPIFLAHITKKEVEEKSKEKRLEDVPVVRNFPEVFPKDLPGLPPIRPVEFQIDLVPGAAPVARAPY
;
A
#
# COMPACT_ATOMS: atom_id res chain seq x y z
N ARG A 1 0.31 27.71 -26.71
CA ARG A 1 1.03 26.48 -26.27
C ARG A 1 2.26 26.94 -25.51
N LEU A 2 2.35 26.69 -24.19
CA LEU A 2 3.49 27.12 -23.37
C LEU A 2 4.70 26.21 -23.65
N SER A 3 5.89 26.79 -23.75
CA SER A 3 7.14 26.04 -23.96
C SER A 3 8.10 26.29 -22.80
N ILE A 4 8.73 25.22 -22.32
CA ILE A 4 9.80 25.31 -21.32
C ILE A 4 11.09 25.70 -22.05
N ILE A 5 11.80 26.69 -21.52
CA ILE A 5 13.04 27.22 -22.10
C ILE A 5 14.20 27.12 -21.11
N SER A 6 15.43 27.06 -21.62
CA SER A 6 16.64 27.05 -20.78
C SER A 6 16.90 28.43 -20.15
N CYS A 7 17.68 28.46 -19.07
CA CYS A 7 18.12 29.71 -18.42
C CYS A 7 18.85 30.65 -19.40
N THR A 8 19.75 30.11 -20.23
CA THR A 8 20.49 30.87 -21.26
C THR A 8 19.60 31.51 -22.32
N LYS A 9 18.50 30.85 -22.70
CA LYS A 9 17.50 31.42 -23.62
C LYS A 9 16.65 32.46 -22.91
N THR A 10 16.31 32.22 -21.64
CA THR A 10 15.55 33.14 -20.79
C THR A 10 16.22 34.50 -20.73
N GLU A 11 17.54 34.57 -20.46
CA GLU A 11 18.28 35.84 -20.41
C GLU A 11 18.19 36.64 -21.73
N LYS A 12 18.28 35.96 -22.88
CA LYS A 12 18.13 36.59 -24.21
C LYS A 12 16.74 37.18 -24.41
N TYR A 13 15.69 36.52 -23.92
CA TYR A 13 14.31 37.00 -24.04
C TYR A 13 14.02 38.15 -23.07
N VAL A 14 14.58 38.13 -21.86
CA VAL A 14 14.51 39.27 -20.91
C VAL A 14 15.12 40.53 -21.55
N LYS A 15 16.33 40.41 -22.13
CA LYS A 15 17.00 41.53 -22.81
C LYS A 15 16.22 42.11 -23.99
N LYS A 16 15.36 41.31 -24.62
CA LYS A 16 14.47 41.72 -25.72
C LYS A 16 13.12 42.26 -25.23
N GLY A 17 12.89 42.33 -23.93
CA GLY A 17 11.66 42.88 -23.34
C GLY A 17 10.46 41.93 -23.37
N PHE A 18 10.66 40.62 -23.59
CA PHE A 18 9.56 39.67 -23.55
C PHE A 18 9.12 39.40 -22.10
N PRO A 19 7.80 39.27 -21.85
CA PRO A 19 7.30 38.85 -20.54
C PRO A 19 7.63 37.38 -20.29
N ILE A 20 8.17 37.08 -19.10
CA ILE A 20 8.57 35.73 -18.68
C ILE A 20 7.85 35.37 -17.39
N PHE A 21 7.40 34.13 -17.30
CA PHE A 21 6.73 33.57 -16.13
C PHE A 21 7.57 32.44 -15.53
N LEU A 22 7.77 32.47 -14.21
CA LEU A 22 8.40 31.38 -13.47
C LEU A 22 7.32 30.52 -12.82
N ALA A 23 7.26 29.25 -13.20
CA ALA A 23 6.39 28.28 -12.56
C ALA A 23 7.19 27.50 -11.51
N HIS A 24 6.78 27.62 -10.25
CA HIS A 24 7.29 26.78 -9.18
C HIS A 24 6.38 25.55 -9.02
N ILE A 25 6.90 24.36 -9.35
CA ILE A 25 6.17 23.11 -9.18
C ILE A 25 6.56 22.51 -7.84
N THR A 26 5.75 22.75 -6.82
CA THR A 26 5.78 21.91 -5.63
C THR A 26 4.99 20.64 -5.92
N LYS A 27 5.56 19.48 -5.63
CA LYS A 27 4.70 18.38 -5.23
C LYS A 27 3.99 18.90 -3.98
N LYS A 28 2.68 19.13 -4.06
CA LYS A 28 1.88 18.84 -2.88
C LYS A 28 2.17 17.37 -2.63
N GLU A 29 3.09 17.08 -1.72
CA GLU A 29 2.72 16.17 -0.67
C GLU A 29 1.39 16.73 -0.22
N VAL A 30 0.31 16.22 -0.81
CA VAL A 30 -0.95 16.34 -0.13
C VAL A 30 -0.54 15.79 1.22
N GLU A 31 -0.63 16.57 2.29
CA GLU A 31 -1.04 15.98 3.55
C GLU A 31 -2.48 15.40 3.30
N GLU A 32 -2.65 14.53 2.31
CA GLU A 32 -2.85 13.17 2.69
C GLU A 32 -1.65 12.85 3.62
N LYS A 33 -1.69 13.01 4.95
CA LYS A 33 -2.76 12.57 5.83
C LYS A 33 -3.80 11.69 5.13
N SER A 34 -3.38 10.87 4.18
CA SER A 34 -3.62 9.47 4.28
C SER A 34 -3.09 9.23 5.69
N LYS A 35 -4.02 9.24 6.64
CA LYS A 35 -4.17 8.02 7.41
C LYS A 35 -4.01 6.93 6.37
N GLU A 36 -2.77 6.51 6.18
CA GLU A 36 -2.34 5.46 5.29
C GLU A 36 -3.39 4.39 5.51
N LYS A 37 -4.34 4.21 4.57
CA LYS A 37 -5.68 3.68 4.87
C LYS A 37 -5.52 2.45 5.76
N ARG A 38 -5.79 2.61 7.06
CA ARG A 38 -5.40 1.59 8.01
C ARG A 38 -6.47 0.51 7.93
N LEU A 39 -6.12 -0.73 8.26
CA LEU A 39 -7.14 -1.77 8.33
C LEU A 39 -8.26 -1.38 9.31
N GLU A 40 -7.91 -0.64 10.36
CA GLU A 40 -8.84 -0.06 11.33
C GLU A 40 -9.88 0.93 10.74
N ASP A 41 -9.64 1.49 9.54
CA ASP A 41 -10.58 2.39 8.86
C ASP A 41 -11.71 1.61 8.15
N VAL A 42 -11.60 0.29 8.02
CA VAL A 42 -12.64 -0.57 7.45
C VAL A 42 -13.76 -0.76 8.49
N PRO A 43 -15.03 -0.43 8.18
CA PRO A 43 -16.13 -0.47 9.16
C PRO A 43 -16.29 -1.81 9.86
N VAL A 44 -16.07 -2.92 9.14
CA VAL A 44 -16.14 -4.27 9.71
C VAL A 44 -14.99 -4.51 10.69
N VAL A 45 -13.75 -4.15 10.33
CA VAL A 45 -12.58 -4.33 11.20
C VAL A 45 -12.70 -3.49 12.48
N ARG A 46 -13.21 -2.27 12.37
CA ARG A 46 -13.46 -1.39 13.53
C ARG A 46 -14.41 -2.00 14.57
N ASN A 47 -15.39 -2.79 14.13
CA ASN A 47 -16.34 -3.46 15.02
C ASN A 47 -15.75 -4.71 15.70
N PHE A 48 -14.61 -5.23 15.22
CA PHE A 48 -13.97 -6.46 15.71
C PHE A 48 -12.45 -6.28 15.89
N PRO A 49 -12.00 -5.36 16.77
CA PRO A 49 -10.56 -5.07 16.94
C PRO A 49 -9.76 -6.28 17.46
N GLU A 50 -10.39 -7.19 18.18
CA GLU A 50 -9.76 -8.40 18.73
C GLU A 50 -9.55 -9.51 17.69
N VAL A 51 -10.28 -9.48 16.56
CA VAL A 51 -10.19 -10.49 15.49
C VAL A 51 -9.03 -10.18 14.53
N PHE A 52 -8.61 -8.92 14.47
CA PHE A 52 -7.52 -8.46 13.62
C PHE A 52 -6.36 -7.88 14.46
N PRO A 53 -5.75 -8.66 15.37
CA PRO A 53 -4.60 -8.21 16.12
C PRO A 53 -3.39 -8.02 15.18
N LYS A 54 -2.50 -7.09 15.52
CA LYS A 54 -1.27 -6.86 14.74
C LYS A 54 -0.37 -8.10 14.68
N ASP A 55 -0.38 -8.87 15.76
CA ASP A 55 0.37 -10.12 15.92
C ASP A 55 -0.60 -11.29 16.13
N LEU A 56 -0.30 -12.46 15.58
CA LEU A 56 -1.14 -13.64 15.74
C LEU A 56 -1.05 -14.18 17.18
N PRO A 57 -2.18 -14.60 17.80
CA PRO A 57 -2.22 -15.02 19.22
C PRO A 57 -1.57 -16.38 19.50
N GLY A 58 -0.79 -16.93 18.57
CA GLY A 58 -0.17 -18.25 18.68
C GLY A 58 -1.11 -19.37 18.25
N LEU A 59 -0.89 -20.58 18.79
CA LEU A 59 -1.73 -21.74 18.51
C LEU A 59 -3.14 -21.52 19.06
N PRO A 60 -4.19 -21.94 18.34
CA PRO A 60 -5.54 -21.89 18.88
C PRO A 60 -5.63 -22.78 20.13
N PRO A 61 -6.52 -22.43 21.08
CA PRO A 61 -6.77 -23.29 22.24
C PRO A 61 -7.22 -24.68 21.79
N ILE A 62 -6.99 -25.67 22.67
CA ILE A 62 -7.46 -27.05 22.46
C ILE A 62 -8.97 -27.00 22.24
N ARG A 63 -9.40 -27.45 21.06
CA ARG A 63 -10.81 -27.48 20.71
C ARG A 63 -11.45 -28.69 21.38
N PRO A 64 -12.69 -28.58 21.90
CA PRO A 64 -13.41 -29.70 22.49
C PRO A 64 -13.87 -30.74 21.46
N VAL A 65 -13.75 -30.43 20.16
CA VAL A 65 -14.12 -31.31 19.06
C VAL A 65 -12.86 -31.73 18.30
N GLU A 66 -12.72 -33.04 18.10
CA GLU A 66 -11.71 -33.63 17.24
C GLU A 66 -12.05 -33.40 15.77
N PHE A 67 -11.09 -32.92 15.00
CA PHE A 67 -11.25 -32.75 13.55
C PHE A 67 -10.69 -34.00 12.88
N GLN A 68 -11.54 -34.68 12.10
CA GLN A 68 -11.12 -35.79 11.26
C GLN A 68 -10.80 -35.28 9.85
N ILE A 69 -9.75 -35.83 9.24
CA ILE A 69 -9.44 -35.59 7.83
C ILE A 69 -9.92 -36.81 7.06
N ASP A 70 -11.05 -36.67 6.40
CA ASP A 70 -11.57 -37.72 5.53
C ASP A 70 -10.79 -37.72 4.22
N LEU A 71 -10.21 -38.87 3.91
CA LEU A 71 -9.54 -39.10 2.64
C LEU A 71 -10.52 -39.68 1.64
N VAL A 72 -10.44 -39.22 0.39
CA VAL A 72 -11.10 -39.90 -0.71
C VAL A 72 -10.53 -41.34 -0.81
N PRO A 73 -11.36 -42.36 -1.08
CA PRO A 73 -10.87 -43.72 -1.23
C PRO A 73 -9.74 -43.81 -2.27
N GLY A 74 -8.60 -44.38 -1.88
CA GLY A 74 -7.41 -44.51 -2.73
C GLY A 74 -6.40 -43.36 -2.63
N ALA A 75 -6.63 -42.35 -1.79
CA ALA A 75 -5.61 -41.34 -1.50
C ALA A 75 -4.37 -41.97 -0.84
N ALA A 76 -3.19 -41.69 -1.39
CA ALA A 76 -1.91 -42.13 -0.85
C ALA A 76 -1.20 -40.99 -0.09
N PRO A 77 -0.50 -41.27 1.01
CA PRO A 77 0.34 -40.26 1.69
C PRO A 77 1.45 -39.75 0.77
N VAL A 78 1.73 -38.45 0.83
CA VAL A 78 2.83 -37.83 0.08
C VAL A 78 4.01 -37.62 1.00
N ALA A 79 5.18 -38.16 0.62
CA ALA A 79 6.46 -37.90 1.28
C ALA A 79 7.38 -37.11 0.34
N ARG A 80 7.91 -35.99 0.82
CA ARG A 80 8.90 -35.17 0.11
C ARG A 80 10.04 -34.83 1.06
N ALA A 81 11.28 -34.84 0.55
CA ALA A 81 12.43 -34.38 1.32
C ALA A 81 12.32 -32.88 1.62
N PRO A 82 12.85 -32.39 2.76
CA PRO A 82 13.01 -30.96 3.01
C PRO A 82 13.85 -30.28 1.92
N TYR A 83 13.70 -28.96 1.80
CA TYR A 83 14.47 -28.12 0.87
C TYR A 83 15.96 -28.08 1.22
#